data_AF-A0A3M5JZM2-F1
#
_entry.id   AF-A0A3M5JZM2-F1
#
_cell.length_a   1.000
_cell.length_b   1.000
_cell.length_c   1.000
_cell.angle_alpha   90.00
_cell.angle_beta   90.00
_cell.angle_gamma   90.00
#
_symmetry.space_group_name_H-M   'P 1'
#
loop_
_entity.id
_entity.type
_entity.pdbx_description
1 polymer ?
#
loop_
_entity_poly.entity_id
_entity_poly.type
_entity_poly.pdbx_seq_one_letter_code
_entity_poly.pdbx_strand_id
1 'polypeptide(L)'
;MRKDAERAGHEPMPENDEMNWHVLVAMSGQVFGAGNCGEHARIASFAYGALAQESGRSPREKIHLAEQPGKDHVWAETDNSSAGSSPIVMDPWSNGAAILAEDSRFAKDRSAVERTYSFTLAMAAEAGKVARETAENVLTHTTSRLQKRLADQLPNVSPLEGGRYQQEKSVLDEAFARRVSDKLNSDDPRRALQMEIEAVGVAMSLGAEGVKTVARQAPKVVRQARSVASSKGMPPRR
;
A
#
# COMPACT_ATOMS: atom_id res chain seq x y z
N MET A 1 -26.14 -5.88 1.64
CA MET A 1 -24.96 -5.40 2.39
C MET A 1 -25.32 -4.85 3.77
N ARG A 2 -25.98 -3.67 3.95
CA ARG A 2 -26.36 -3.19 5.30
C ARG A 2 -27.21 -4.21 6.08
N LYS A 3 -28.24 -4.76 5.42
CA LYS A 3 -29.09 -5.84 5.97
C LYS A 3 -28.39 -7.19 6.17
N ASP A 4 -27.25 -7.45 5.52
CA ASP A 4 -26.50 -8.71 5.68
C ASP A 4 -25.50 -8.59 6.84
N ALA A 5 -24.92 -7.40 7.03
CA ALA A 5 -24.07 -7.06 8.18
C ALA A 5 -24.88 -7.02 9.49
N GLU A 6 -26.09 -6.43 9.47
CA GLU A 6 -27.03 -6.44 10.60
C GLU A 6 -27.47 -7.87 10.96
N ARG A 7 -27.63 -8.74 9.96
CA ARG A 7 -28.04 -10.14 10.14
C ARG A 7 -26.91 -11.06 10.59
N ALA A 8 -25.66 -10.61 10.47
CA ALA A 8 -24.45 -11.28 10.97
C ALA A 8 -24.15 -10.97 12.45
N GLY A 9 -25.02 -10.22 13.15
CA GLY A 9 -24.93 -10.04 14.60
C GLY A 9 -23.95 -8.96 15.06
N HIS A 10 -23.47 -8.09 14.16
CA HIS A 10 -22.65 -6.96 14.56
C HIS A 10 -23.50 -5.71 14.81
N GLU A 11 -23.38 -5.16 16.03
CA GLU A 11 -23.76 -3.78 16.28
C GLU A 11 -22.79 -2.87 15.51
N PRO A 12 -23.29 -2.00 14.61
CA PRO A 12 -22.45 -1.01 13.92
C PRO A 12 -21.68 -0.18 14.94
N MET A 13 -20.52 0.36 14.55
CA MET A 13 -19.82 1.33 15.41
C MET A 13 -20.81 2.43 15.78
N PRO A 14 -21.12 2.64 17.08
CA PRO A 14 -22.11 3.62 17.47
C PRO A 14 -21.73 5.00 16.95
N GLU A 15 -22.70 5.72 16.36
CA GLU A 15 -22.62 7.14 15.99
C GLU A 15 -21.75 7.56 14.80
N ASN A 16 -21.24 6.64 13.95
CA ASN A 16 -20.47 7.04 12.77
C ASN A 16 -20.82 6.26 11.49
N ASP A 17 -21.93 6.65 10.84
CA ASP A 17 -22.43 6.06 9.58
C ASP A 17 -21.39 6.10 8.44
N GLU A 18 -20.56 7.14 8.41
CA GLU A 18 -19.50 7.28 7.41
C GLU A 18 -18.37 6.26 7.67
N MET A 19 -17.96 6.08 8.92
CA MET A 19 -17.01 5.03 9.29
C MET A 19 -17.54 3.63 8.97
N ASN A 20 -18.81 3.37 9.26
CA ASN A 20 -19.45 2.10 8.95
C ASN A 20 -19.40 1.80 7.44
N TRP A 21 -19.50 2.83 6.58
CA TRP A 21 -19.27 2.67 5.14
C TRP A 21 -17.83 2.25 4.82
N HIS A 22 -16.82 2.88 5.41
CA HIS A 22 -15.42 2.49 5.19
C HIS A 22 -15.12 1.06 5.68
N VAL A 23 -15.69 0.65 6.82
CA VAL A 23 -15.61 -0.73 7.33
C VAL A 23 -16.23 -1.72 6.34
N LEU A 24 -17.43 -1.43 5.81
CA LEU A 24 -18.11 -2.29 4.85
C LEU A 24 -17.32 -2.47 3.54
N VAL A 25 -16.71 -1.40 3.03
CA VAL A 25 -15.86 -1.45 1.83
C VAL A 25 -14.58 -2.24 2.09
N ALA A 26 -13.91 -2.06 3.23
CA ALA A 26 -12.72 -2.87 3.54
C ALA A 26 -13.07 -4.35 3.73
N MET A 27 -14.19 -4.64 4.41
CA MET A 27 -14.71 -5.99 4.64
C MET A 27 -15.02 -6.70 3.32
N SER A 28 -15.63 -6.01 2.33
CA SER A 28 -15.88 -6.63 1.03
C SER A 28 -14.58 -7.07 0.36
N GLY A 29 -13.55 -6.21 0.35
CA GLY A 29 -12.23 -6.55 -0.16
C GLY A 29 -11.60 -7.77 0.53
N GLN A 30 -11.76 -7.89 1.85
CA GLN A 30 -11.27 -9.03 2.62
C GLN A 30 -12.05 -10.33 2.35
N VAL A 31 -13.37 -10.27 2.27
CA VAL A 31 -14.23 -11.45 1.99
C VAL A 31 -13.98 -12.01 0.60
N PHE A 32 -13.78 -11.14 -0.39
CA PHE A 32 -13.57 -11.56 -1.78
C PHE A 32 -12.09 -11.81 -2.12
N GLY A 33 -11.15 -11.40 -1.26
CA GLY A 33 -9.72 -11.44 -1.55
C GLY A 33 -9.31 -10.56 -2.73
N ALA A 34 -10.19 -9.64 -3.14
CA ALA A 34 -10.05 -8.75 -4.28
C ALA A 34 -10.95 -7.51 -4.06
N GLY A 35 -10.55 -6.36 -4.60
CA GLY A 35 -11.33 -5.12 -4.57
C GLY A 35 -10.94 -4.21 -5.72
N ASN A 36 -11.30 -2.93 -5.67
CA ASN A 36 -10.70 -1.85 -6.46
C ASN A 36 -9.72 -1.05 -5.57
N CYS A 37 -9.10 -0.01 -6.12
CA CYS A 37 -8.16 0.85 -5.39
C CYS A 37 -8.74 1.38 -4.05
N GLY A 38 -10.05 1.67 -4.00
CA GLY A 38 -10.75 2.14 -2.80
C GLY A 38 -10.83 1.11 -1.66
N GLU A 39 -11.11 -0.16 -1.95
CA GLU A 39 -11.10 -1.26 -0.97
C GLU A 39 -9.67 -1.47 -0.43
N HIS A 40 -8.70 -1.58 -1.34
CA HIS A 40 -7.32 -1.82 -0.97
C HIS A 40 -6.74 -0.66 -0.14
N ALA A 41 -7.02 0.60 -0.49
CA ALA A 41 -6.59 1.77 0.29
C ALA A 41 -7.14 1.77 1.72
N ARG A 42 -8.40 1.36 1.92
CA ARG A 42 -8.98 1.24 3.28
C ARG A 42 -8.33 0.11 4.07
N ILE A 43 -8.14 -1.06 3.46
CA ILE A 43 -7.45 -2.19 4.10
C ILE A 43 -6.02 -1.79 4.52
N ALA A 44 -5.27 -1.11 3.65
CA ALA A 44 -3.94 -0.60 3.97
C ALA A 44 -3.98 0.43 5.12
N SER A 45 -4.97 1.33 5.11
CA SER A 45 -5.13 2.33 6.18
C SER A 45 -5.37 1.68 7.53
N PHE A 46 -6.22 0.66 7.57
CA PHE A 46 -6.56 -0.08 8.79
C PHE A 46 -5.41 -0.94 9.30
N ALA A 47 -4.71 -1.64 8.40
CA ALA A 47 -3.52 -2.41 8.73
C ALA A 47 -2.40 -1.50 9.29
N TYR A 48 -2.22 -0.32 8.70
CA TYR A 48 -1.27 0.66 9.20
C TYR A 48 -1.65 1.19 10.58
N GLY A 49 -2.93 1.45 10.83
CA GLY A 49 -3.43 1.83 12.15
C GLY A 49 -3.07 0.80 13.22
N ALA A 50 -3.30 -0.48 12.95
CA ALA A 50 -2.95 -1.58 13.85
C ALA A 50 -1.42 -1.65 14.10
N LEU A 51 -0.61 -1.63 13.03
CA LEU A 51 0.85 -1.64 13.14
C LEU A 51 1.38 -0.44 13.94
N ALA A 52 0.79 0.73 13.75
CA ALA A 52 1.19 1.94 14.45
C ALA A 52 0.90 1.87 15.96
N GLN A 53 -0.21 1.23 16.36
CA GLN A 53 -0.49 0.97 17.77
C GLN A 53 0.56 0.03 18.38
N GLU A 54 0.90 -1.06 17.69
CA GLU A 54 1.95 -2.01 18.13
C GLU A 54 3.32 -1.33 18.25
N SER A 55 3.59 -0.38 17.35
CA SER A 55 4.86 0.37 17.31
C SER A 55 4.91 1.56 18.27
N GLY A 56 3.89 1.78 19.10
CA GLY A 56 3.84 2.86 20.10
C GLY A 56 3.67 4.26 19.51
N ARG A 57 3.20 4.40 18.26
CA ARG A 57 2.89 5.70 17.66
C ARG A 57 1.67 6.33 18.31
N SER A 58 1.55 7.65 18.19
CA SER A 58 0.44 8.35 18.81
C SER A 58 -0.89 7.95 18.14
N PRO A 59 -1.92 7.56 18.93
CA PRO A 59 -3.22 7.17 18.40
C PRO A 59 -3.95 8.31 17.69
N ARG A 60 -3.53 9.57 17.92
CA ARG A 60 -4.12 10.78 17.33
C ARG A 60 -3.52 11.17 15.99
N GLU A 61 -2.40 10.54 15.60
CA GLU A 61 -1.85 10.71 14.26
C GLU A 61 -2.88 10.27 13.21
N LYS A 62 -2.70 10.75 11.99
CA LYS A 62 -3.67 10.52 10.92
C LYS A 62 -3.09 9.71 9.77
N ILE A 63 -3.98 8.93 9.17
CA ILE A 63 -3.81 8.31 7.86
C ILE A 63 -4.97 8.75 6.98
N HIS A 64 -4.69 9.05 5.72
CA HIS A 64 -5.62 9.64 4.79
C HIS A 64 -5.90 8.69 3.64
N LEU A 65 -7.15 8.66 3.19
CA LEU A 65 -7.45 8.25 1.83
C LEU A 65 -7.18 9.45 0.93
N ALA A 66 -6.35 9.25 -0.08
CA ALA A 66 -5.99 10.28 -1.03
C ALA A 66 -6.27 9.80 -2.46
N GLU A 67 -6.62 10.74 -3.32
CA GLU A 67 -6.88 10.49 -4.72
C GLU A 67 -6.32 11.60 -5.59
N GLN A 68 -6.19 11.30 -6.89
CA GLN A 68 -5.94 12.31 -7.91
C GLN A 68 -7.22 12.47 -8.74
N PRO A 69 -7.96 13.59 -8.61
CA PRO A 69 -9.16 13.82 -9.38
C PRO A 69 -8.92 13.66 -10.88
N GLY A 70 -9.80 12.94 -11.57
CA GLY A 70 -9.69 12.64 -13.00
C GLY A 70 -8.74 11.49 -13.37
N LYS A 71 -8.07 10.84 -12.40
CA LYS A 71 -7.34 9.58 -12.61
C LYS A 71 -8.06 8.34 -12.06
N ASP A 72 -9.15 8.53 -11.31
CA ASP A 72 -9.95 7.48 -10.66
C ASP A 72 -9.07 6.46 -9.93
N HIS A 73 -8.24 6.96 -9.01
CA HIS A 73 -7.27 6.16 -8.27
C HIS A 73 -7.14 6.65 -6.83
N VAL A 74 -7.27 5.73 -5.88
CA VAL A 74 -7.26 6.00 -4.43
C VAL A 74 -6.15 5.20 -3.76
N TRP A 75 -5.40 5.84 -2.86
CA TRP A 75 -4.36 5.20 -2.04
C TRP A 75 -4.48 5.65 -0.58
N ALA A 76 -3.70 5.01 0.30
CA ALA A 76 -3.52 5.45 1.67
C ALA A 76 -2.24 6.27 1.79
N GLU A 77 -2.25 7.39 2.52
CA GLU A 77 -1.03 8.13 2.82
C GLU A 77 -1.00 8.64 4.26
N THR A 78 0.19 8.71 4.85
CA THR A 78 0.38 9.27 6.19
C THR A 78 0.26 10.80 6.17
N ASP A 79 0.08 11.40 7.34
CA ASP A 79 0.20 12.85 7.45
C ASP A 79 1.68 13.33 7.33
N ASN A 80 1.87 14.64 7.16
CA ASN A 80 3.17 15.30 7.22
C ASN A 80 3.45 15.71 8.67
N SER A 81 3.97 14.80 9.48
CA SER A 81 4.15 15.03 10.93
C SER A 81 5.15 16.14 11.27
N SER A 82 5.94 16.63 10.31
CA SER A 82 6.84 17.77 10.47
C SER A 82 6.91 18.66 9.21
N ALA A 83 7.12 19.97 9.41
CA ALA A 83 7.27 20.92 8.32
C ALA A 83 8.47 20.50 7.42
N GLY A 84 8.19 20.21 6.15
CA GLY A 84 9.20 19.73 5.20
C GLY A 84 9.30 18.20 5.08
N SER A 85 8.49 17.42 5.79
CA SER A 85 8.36 15.97 5.55
C SER A 85 7.30 15.67 4.50
N SER A 86 7.59 14.70 3.63
CA SER A 86 6.64 14.18 2.65
C SER A 86 5.78 13.05 3.21
N PRO A 87 4.53 12.91 2.75
CA PRO A 87 3.69 11.77 3.10
C PRO A 87 4.35 10.46 2.68
N ILE A 88 4.17 9.41 3.48
CA ILE A 88 4.42 8.04 3.03
C ILE A 88 3.15 7.55 2.33
N VAL A 89 3.28 7.19 1.06
CA VAL A 89 2.24 6.63 0.20
C VAL A 89 2.27 5.11 0.27
N MET A 90 1.13 4.54 0.62
CA MET A 90 0.82 3.12 0.61
C MET A 90 -0.26 2.89 -0.45
N ASP A 91 0.16 2.48 -1.64
CA ASP A 91 -0.71 2.19 -2.77
C ASP A 91 -0.75 0.68 -3.07
N PRO A 92 -1.61 -0.07 -2.36
CA PRO A 92 -1.75 -1.52 -2.52
C PRO A 92 -2.36 -1.96 -3.85
N TRP A 93 -2.87 -1.03 -4.66
CA TRP A 93 -3.37 -1.32 -6.01
C TRP A 93 -2.26 -1.24 -7.06
N SER A 94 -1.24 -0.43 -6.79
CA SER A 94 -0.01 -0.38 -7.56
C SER A 94 1.00 -1.41 -7.05
N ASN A 95 1.93 -1.80 -7.92
CA ASN A 95 3.02 -2.70 -7.53
C ASN A 95 4.19 -1.89 -6.95
N GLY A 96 4.49 -2.13 -5.67
CA GLY A 96 5.69 -1.64 -4.99
C GLY A 96 5.52 -1.49 -3.47
N ALA A 97 6.61 -1.06 -2.82
CA ALA A 97 6.61 -0.78 -1.39
C ALA A 97 5.93 0.56 -1.06
N ALA A 98 5.75 0.83 0.22
CA ALA A 98 5.44 2.17 0.68
C ALA A 98 6.61 3.12 0.35
N ILE A 99 6.32 4.30 -0.20
CA ILE A 99 7.32 5.26 -0.69
C ILE A 99 6.97 6.68 -0.27
N LEU A 100 7.91 7.61 -0.38
CA LEU A 100 7.61 9.03 -0.20
C LEU A 100 6.78 9.56 -1.39
N ALA A 101 5.92 10.54 -1.12
CA ALA A 101 5.01 11.08 -2.12
C ALA A 101 5.71 11.61 -3.38
N GLU A 102 6.88 12.24 -3.25
CA GLU A 102 7.68 12.77 -4.37
C GLU A 102 8.14 11.71 -5.36
N ASP A 103 8.27 10.46 -4.92
CA ASP A 103 8.67 9.32 -5.74
C ASP A 103 7.47 8.59 -6.35
N SER A 104 6.26 8.95 -5.93
CA SER A 104 5.02 8.32 -6.37
C SER A 104 4.56 8.79 -7.74
N ARG A 105 4.12 7.85 -8.56
CA ARG A 105 3.48 8.09 -9.85
C ARG A 105 2.26 9.01 -9.73
N PHE A 106 1.43 8.78 -8.72
CA PHE A 106 0.14 9.46 -8.54
C PHE A 106 0.22 10.59 -7.51
N ALA A 107 1.12 10.47 -6.53
CA ALA A 107 1.14 11.36 -5.39
C ALA A 107 2.25 12.44 -5.42
N LYS A 108 3.12 12.46 -6.45
CA LYS A 108 4.23 13.45 -6.53
C LYS A 108 3.75 14.88 -6.73
N ASP A 109 2.67 15.07 -7.49
CA ASP A 109 2.10 16.39 -7.71
C ASP A 109 1.08 16.68 -6.62
N ARG A 110 1.56 17.22 -5.50
CA ARG A 110 0.72 17.50 -4.33
C ARG A 110 -0.39 18.49 -4.60
N SER A 111 -0.27 19.32 -5.64
CA SER A 111 -1.33 20.26 -6.03
C SER A 111 -2.52 19.57 -6.69
N ALA A 112 -2.31 18.36 -7.20
CA ALA A 112 -3.33 17.54 -7.86
C ALA A 112 -3.87 16.42 -6.97
N VAL A 113 -3.47 16.34 -5.69
CA VAL A 113 -3.91 15.30 -4.75
C VAL A 113 -4.95 15.86 -3.79
N GLU A 114 -6.08 15.18 -3.70
CA GLU A 114 -7.13 15.47 -2.71
C GLU A 114 -7.17 14.37 -1.64
N ARG A 115 -7.24 14.76 -0.38
CA ARG A 115 -7.48 13.84 0.75
C ARG A 115 -8.98 13.72 0.97
N THR A 116 -9.57 12.63 0.50
CA THR A 116 -11.03 12.43 0.54
C THR A 116 -11.54 11.96 1.89
N TYR A 117 -10.69 11.31 2.69
CA TYR A 117 -11.05 10.94 4.06
C TYR A 117 -9.82 10.88 4.97
N SER A 118 -10.04 11.02 6.28
CA SER A 118 -8.98 10.95 7.29
C SER A 118 -9.41 10.10 8.47
N PHE A 119 -8.58 9.14 8.84
CA PHE A 119 -8.73 8.35 10.04
C PHE A 119 -7.68 8.78 11.06
N THR A 120 -8.02 8.83 12.34
CA THR A 120 -6.97 8.71 13.36
C THR A 120 -6.42 7.28 13.35
N LEU A 121 -5.16 7.07 13.75
CA LEU A 121 -4.58 5.72 13.79
C LEU A 121 -5.35 4.80 14.75
N ALA A 122 -5.92 5.33 15.84
CA ALA A 122 -6.83 4.58 16.71
C ALA A 122 -8.11 4.14 15.98
N MET A 123 -8.78 5.07 15.28
CA MET A 123 -9.98 4.74 14.50
C MET A 123 -9.69 3.74 13.40
N ALA A 124 -8.55 3.87 12.70
CA ALA A 124 -8.15 2.95 11.65
C ALA A 124 -7.91 1.54 12.19
N ALA A 125 -7.25 1.41 13.35
CA ALA A 125 -7.02 0.12 13.99
C ALA A 125 -8.34 -0.54 14.44
N GLU A 126 -9.23 0.23 15.07
CA GLU A 126 -10.55 -0.25 15.49
C GLU A 126 -11.39 -0.70 14.28
N ALA A 127 -11.47 0.13 13.25
CA ALA A 127 -12.17 -0.19 12.01
C ALA A 127 -11.59 -1.45 11.33
N GLY A 128 -10.27 -1.61 11.37
CA GLY A 128 -9.58 -2.82 10.89
C GLY A 128 -9.99 -4.08 11.65
N LYS A 129 -10.07 -3.99 12.98
CA LYS A 129 -10.52 -5.09 13.83
C LYS A 129 -11.97 -5.46 13.49
N VAL A 130 -12.87 -4.48 13.44
CA VAL A 130 -14.29 -4.70 13.10
C VAL A 130 -14.44 -5.29 11.69
N ALA A 131 -13.74 -4.74 10.69
CA ALA A 131 -13.79 -5.25 9.32
C ALA A 131 -13.33 -6.71 9.23
N ARG A 132 -12.22 -7.04 9.90
CA ARG A 132 -11.67 -8.41 9.94
C ARG A 132 -12.61 -9.38 10.66
N GLU A 133 -13.07 -9.04 11.86
CA GLU A 133 -13.99 -9.90 12.64
C GLU A 133 -15.31 -10.11 11.90
N THR A 134 -15.83 -9.07 11.25
CA THR A 134 -17.04 -9.18 10.41
C THR A 134 -16.79 -10.04 9.18
N ALA A 135 -15.66 -9.88 8.49
CA ALA A 135 -15.29 -10.70 7.34
C ALA A 135 -15.12 -12.18 7.74
N GLU A 136 -14.44 -12.45 8.85
CA GLU A 136 -14.29 -13.80 9.42
C GLU A 136 -15.64 -14.40 9.79
N ASN A 137 -16.52 -13.64 10.45
CA ASN A 137 -17.88 -14.07 10.78
C ASN A 137 -18.72 -14.35 9.53
N VAL A 138 -18.65 -13.50 8.51
CA VAL A 138 -19.30 -13.72 7.22
C VAL A 138 -18.75 -14.98 6.56
N LEU A 139 -17.44 -15.19 6.52
CA LEU A 139 -16.84 -16.37 5.88
C LEU A 139 -17.16 -17.69 6.62
N THR A 140 -17.33 -17.63 7.94
CA THR A 140 -17.63 -18.79 8.80
C THR A 140 -19.13 -19.10 8.91
N HIS A 141 -19.99 -18.08 8.95
CA HIS A 141 -21.45 -18.22 9.16
C HIS A 141 -22.30 -18.02 7.91
N THR A 142 -21.76 -17.37 6.87
CA THR A 142 -22.48 -17.27 5.60
C THR A 142 -22.35 -18.60 4.87
N THR A 143 -23.49 -19.29 4.82
CA THR A 143 -23.74 -20.60 4.19
C THR A 143 -22.78 -21.00 3.08
N SER A 144 -22.60 -22.32 2.97
CA SER A 144 -22.06 -23.04 1.80
C SER A 144 -22.46 -22.47 0.44
N ARG A 145 -23.58 -21.73 0.34
CA ARG A 145 -24.01 -20.98 -0.84
C ARG A 145 -23.11 -19.82 -1.25
N LEU A 146 -22.54 -19.02 -0.33
CA LEU A 146 -21.64 -17.91 -0.70
C LEU A 146 -20.27 -18.44 -1.10
N GLN A 147 -19.75 -19.42 -0.36
CA GLN A 147 -18.56 -20.19 -0.75
C GLN A 147 -18.76 -20.90 -2.09
N LYS A 148 -19.92 -21.54 -2.31
CA LYS A 148 -20.29 -22.15 -3.59
C LYS A 148 -20.43 -21.12 -4.70
N ARG A 149 -21.06 -19.96 -4.46
CA ARG A 149 -21.13 -18.89 -5.46
C ARG A 149 -19.75 -18.35 -5.80
N LEU A 150 -18.86 -18.23 -4.83
CA LEU A 150 -17.48 -17.82 -5.06
C LEU A 150 -16.74 -18.87 -5.90
N ALA A 151 -16.87 -20.15 -5.57
CA ALA A 151 -16.31 -21.26 -6.32
C ALA A 151 -16.91 -21.38 -7.74
N ASP A 152 -18.20 -21.14 -7.91
CA ASP A 152 -18.92 -21.16 -9.19
C ASP A 152 -18.55 -19.95 -10.06
N GLN A 153 -18.25 -18.80 -9.45
CA GLN A 153 -17.79 -17.61 -10.15
C GLN A 153 -16.28 -17.66 -10.42
N LEU A 154 -15.51 -18.40 -9.62
CA LEU A 154 -14.05 -18.48 -9.74
C LEU A 154 -13.60 -18.76 -11.18
N PRO A 155 -14.20 -19.66 -11.98
CA PRO A 155 -13.83 -19.86 -13.39
C PRO A 155 -14.17 -18.68 -14.31
N ASN A 156 -15.18 -17.88 -13.96
CA ASN A 156 -15.65 -16.72 -14.74
C ASN A 156 -14.88 -15.43 -14.39
N VAL A 157 -14.27 -15.35 -13.21
CA VAL A 157 -13.33 -14.29 -12.81
C VAL A 157 -11.86 -14.74 -12.82
N SER A 158 -11.61 -16.04 -12.96
CA SER A 158 -10.28 -16.58 -13.24
C SER A 158 -9.86 -16.12 -14.63
N PRO A 159 -8.54 -16.01 -14.86
CA PRO A 159 -8.00 -15.56 -16.11
C PRO A 159 -8.67 -16.20 -17.32
N LEU A 160 -9.31 -15.38 -18.17
CA LEU A 160 -9.39 -15.72 -19.59
C LEU A 160 -7.95 -16.03 -20.01
N GLU A 161 -7.66 -17.23 -20.50
CA GLU A 161 -6.34 -17.71 -20.92
C GLU A 161 -5.64 -16.81 -21.98
N GLY A 162 -6.27 -15.71 -22.40
CA GLY A 162 -5.69 -14.67 -23.26
C GLY A 162 -6.18 -13.25 -22.98
N GLY A 163 -6.68 -12.96 -21.78
CA GLY A 163 -7.13 -11.61 -21.42
C GLY A 163 -5.97 -10.60 -21.45
N ARG A 164 -6.11 -9.50 -22.20
CA ARG A 164 -5.18 -8.36 -22.12
C ARG A 164 -5.35 -7.69 -20.76
N TYR A 165 -4.61 -8.17 -19.76
CA TYR A 165 -4.49 -7.48 -18.49
C TYR A 165 -3.94 -6.07 -18.73
N GLN A 166 -4.47 -5.08 -18.04
CA GLN A 166 -3.66 -3.88 -17.81
C GLN A 166 -2.41 -4.36 -17.07
N GLN A 167 -1.23 -4.07 -17.62
CA GLN A 167 0.01 -4.29 -16.88
C GLN A 167 -0.10 -3.58 -15.54
N GLU A 168 0.29 -4.29 -14.47
CA GLU A 168 0.42 -3.69 -13.14
C GLU A 168 1.21 -2.40 -13.26
N LYS A 169 0.61 -1.31 -12.78
CA LYS A 169 1.29 -0.01 -12.76
C LYS A 169 2.19 0.02 -11.54
N SER A 170 3.46 0.38 -11.75
CA SER A 170 4.36 0.61 -10.63
C SER A 170 3.91 1.84 -9.84
N VAL A 171 4.00 1.76 -8.51
CA VAL A 171 3.79 2.91 -7.63
C VAL A 171 4.81 4.02 -7.88
N LEU A 172 5.99 3.67 -8.40
CA LEU A 172 7.07 4.61 -8.72
C LEU A 172 6.74 5.42 -9.97
N ASP A 173 7.07 6.71 -9.89
CA ASP A 173 7.13 7.57 -11.06
C ASP A 173 8.17 7.07 -12.07
N GLU A 174 7.86 7.17 -13.36
CA GLU A 174 8.75 6.67 -14.40
C GLU A 174 10.05 7.46 -14.50
N ALA A 175 10.04 8.77 -14.26
CA ALA A 175 11.26 9.57 -14.28
C ALA A 175 12.13 9.24 -13.07
N PHE A 176 11.52 9.03 -11.90
CA PHE A 176 12.23 8.52 -10.73
C PHE A 176 12.86 7.15 -11.00
N ALA A 177 12.07 6.17 -11.46
CA ALA A 177 12.54 4.82 -11.75
C ALA A 177 13.69 4.82 -12.77
N ARG A 178 13.58 5.65 -13.82
CA ARG A 178 14.66 5.86 -14.80
C ARG A 178 15.92 6.43 -14.15
N ARG A 179 15.82 7.52 -13.39
CA ARG A 179 16.97 8.12 -12.70
C ARG A 179 17.68 7.13 -11.78
N VAL A 180 16.92 6.35 -11.00
CA VAL A 180 17.49 5.34 -10.10
C VAL A 180 18.13 4.20 -10.89
N SER A 181 17.49 3.72 -11.96
CA SER A 181 18.06 2.71 -12.86
C SER A 181 19.37 3.19 -13.48
N ASP A 182 19.42 4.43 -14.00
CA ASP A 182 20.63 5.00 -14.60
C ASP A 182 21.76 5.16 -13.57
N LYS A 183 21.41 5.55 -12.33
CA LYS A 183 22.37 5.63 -11.22
C LYS A 183 22.92 4.25 -10.87
N LEU A 184 22.03 3.26 -10.71
CA LEU A 184 22.39 1.89 -10.35
C LEU A 184 23.24 1.21 -11.43
N ASN A 185 22.90 1.39 -12.70
CA ASN A 185 23.57 0.75 -13.84
C ASN A 185 24.76 1.54 -14.40
N SER A 186 25.22 2.58 -13.69
CA SER A 186 26.41 3.33 -14.07
C SER A 186 27.69 2.47 -13.95
N ASP A 187 28.48 2.44 -15.02
CA ASP A 187 29.79 1.75 -15.06
C ASP A 187 30.93 2.55 -14.38
N ASP A 188 30.69 3.79 -13.98
CA ASP A 188 31.65 4.62 -13.24
C ASP A 188 31.96 4.01 -11.85
N PRO A 189 33.22 3.58 -11.58
CA PRO A 189 33.62 3.00 -10.30
C PRO A 189 33.42 3.94 -9.11
N ARG A 190 33.50 5.27 -9.31
CA ARG A 190 33.28 6.26 -8.24
C ARG A 190 31.82 6.27 -7.81
N ARG A 191 30.89 6.15 -8.77
CA ARG A 191 29.46 6.04 -8.50
C ARG A 191 29.11 4.72 -7.85
N ALA A 192 29.75 3.62 -8.24
CA ALA A 192 29.57 2.32 -7.59
C ALA A 192 29.94 2.39 -6.09
N LEU A 193 31.10 2.95 -5.77
CA LEU A 193 31.52 3.15 -4.38
C LEU A 193 30.58 4.11 -3.62
N GLN A 194 30.15 5.20 -4.27
CA GLN A 194 29.20 6.13 -3.66
C GLN A 194 27.88 5.46 -3.28
N MET A 195 27.35 4.57 -4.14
CA MET A 195 26.12 3.82 -3.82
C MET A 195 26.30 2.85 -2.65
N GLU A 196 27.47 2.22 -2.52
CA GLU A 196 27.77 1.39 -1.36
C GLU A 196 27.83 2.23 -0.08
N ILE A 197 28.44 3.41 -0.13
CA ILE A 197 28.48 4.35 1.00
C ILE A 197 27.05 4.82 1.37
N GLU A 198 26.24 5.19 0.39
CA GLU A 198 24.84 5.59 0.60
C GLU A 198 24.02 4.44 1.22
N ALA A 199 24.17 3.21 0.73
CA ALA A 199 23.49 2.04 1.28
C ALA A 199 23.89 1.77 2.73
N VAL A 200 25.17 1.96 3.10
CA VAL A 200 25.61 1.93 4.50
C VAL A 200 24.92 3.02 5.30
N GLY A 201 24.90 4.26 4.80
CA GLY A 201 24.25 5.39 5.46
C GLY A 201 22.78 5.13 5.76
N VAL A 202 22.03 4.67 4.76
CA VAL A 202 20.61 4.31 4.91
C VAL A 202 20.42 3.19 5.94
N ALA A 203 21.20 2.12 5.87
CA ALA A 203 21.10 1.02 6.83
C ALA A 203 21.38 1.49 8.27
N MET A 204 22.38 2.35 8.47
CA MET A 204 22.66 2.96 9.78
C MET A 204 21.50 3.82 10.27
N SER A 205 20.88 4.63 9.39
CA SER A 205 19.70 5.43 9.72
C SER A 205 18.46 4.59 10.07
N LEU A 206 18.39 3.36 9.55
CA LEU A 206 17.33 2.39 9.87
C LEU A 206 17.67 1.55 11.13
N GLY A 207 18.72 1.89 11.86
CA GLY A 207 19.08 1.25 13.13
C GLY A 207 20.05 0.08 13.02
N ALA A 208 20.70 -0.13 11.88
CA ALA A 208 21.75 -1.15 11.79
C ALA A 208 22.97 -0.77 12.64
N GLU A 209 23.50 -1.74 13.39
CA GLU A 209 24.67 -1.53 14.25
C GLU A 209 25.98 -1.99 13.58
N GLY A 210 27.05 -1.23 13.81
CA GLY A 210 28.41 -1.58 13.39
C GLY A 210 28.70 -1.31 11.91
N VAL A 211 29.24 -0.11 11.63
CA VAL A 211 29.60 0.37 10.28
C VAL A 211 30.44 -0.65 9.49
N LYS A 212 31.40 -1.32 10.13
CA LYS A 212 32.26 -2.33 9.47
C LYS A 212 31.45 -3.53 8.97
N THR A 213 30.43 -3.95 9.72
CA THR A 213 29.57 -5.09 9.36
C THR A 213 28.66 -4.70 8.19
N VAL A 214 28.04 -3.53 8.27
CA VAL A 214 27.15 -3.00 7.23
C VAL A 214 27.92 -2.75 5.93
N ALA A 215 29.11 -2.16 6.00
CA ALA A 215 29.95 -1.92 4.83
C ALA A 215 30.35 -3.20 4.08
N ARG A 216 30.55 -4.32 4.80
CA ARG A 216 30.80 -5.63 4.16
C ARG A 216 29.58 -6.17 3.40
N GLN A 217 28.37 -5.79 3.79
CA GLN A 217 27.12 -6.22 3.15
C GLN A 217 26.66 -5.28 2.02
N ALA A 218 27.07 -4.01 2.05
CA ALA A 218 26.65 -3.00 1.08
C ALA A 218 26.84 -3.40 -0.40
N PRO A 219 27.96 -4.02 -0.82
CA PRO A 219 28.10 -4.48 -2.20
C PRO A 219 27.05 -5.52 -2.60
N LYS A 220 26.62 -6.38 -1.66
CA LYS A 220 25.58 -7.39 -1.91
C LYS A 220 24.21 -6.72 -2.10
N VAL A 221 23.88 -5.74 -1.27
CA VAL A 221 22.65 -4.95 -1.36
C VAL A 221 22.59 -4.20 -2.69
N VAL A 222 23.67 -3.51 -3.08
CA VAL A 222 23.74 -2.78 -4.36
C VAL A 222 23.59 -3.73 -5.55
N ARG A 223 24.21 -4.92 -5.53
CA ARG A 223 24.02 -5.93 -6.57
C ARG A 223 22.58 -6.44 -6.66
N GLN A 224 21.92 -6.67 -5.51
CA GLN A 224 20.51 -7.06 -5.49
C GLN A 224 19.63 -5.94 -6.05
N ALA A 225 19.85 -4.68 -5.65
CA ALA A 225 19.12 -3.52 -6.18
C ALA A 225 19.29 -3.38 -7.71
N ARG A 226 20.52 -3.57 -8.23
CA ARG A 226 20.79 -3.61 -9.69
C ARG A 226 19.97 -4.68 -10.40
N SER A 227 19.90 -5.88 -9.85
CA SER A 227 19.14 -6.99 -10.46
C SER A 227 17.64 -6.73 -10.56
N VAL A 228 17.09 -5.96 -9.61
CA VAL A 228 15.67 -5.53 -9.61
C VAL A 228 15.45 -4.38 -10.60
N ALA A 229 16.41 -3.45 -10.70
CA ALA A 229 16.32 -2.28 -11.57
C ALA A 229 16.57 -2.59 -13.06
N SER A 230 17.30 -3.65 -13.40
CA SER A 230 17.65 -3.98 -14.79
C SER A 230 16.46 -4.55 -15.59
N SER A 231 16.03 -3.78 -16.61
CA SER A 231 15.21 -4.03 -17.83
C SER A 231 14.05 -5.05 -17.89
N LYS A 232 13.89 -5.98 -16.94
CA LYS A 232 12.70 -6.86 -16.86
C LYS A 232 11.49 -6.19 -16.20
N GLY A 233 11.67 -5.02 -15.59
CA GLY A 233 10.62 -4.27 -14.87
C GLY A 233 10.30 -2.87 -15.41
N MET A 234 10.98 -2.38 -16.45
CA MET A 234 10.67 -1.07 -17.05
C MET A 234 9.97 -1.23 -18.40
N PRO A 235 8.86 -0.51 -18.66
CA PRO A 235 8.18 -0.58 -19.95
C PRO A 235 9.13 -0.12 -21.07
N PRO A 236 9.13 -0.82 -22.23
CA PRO A 236 9.97 -0.46 -23.36
C PRO A 236 9.60 0.93 -23.90
N ARG A 237 10.60 1.63 -24.46
CA ARG A 237 10.44 2.93 -25.13
C ARG A 237 9.27 2.87 -26.13
N ARG A 238 8.26 3.71 -25.94
CA ARG A 238 7.33 4.09 -27.02
C ARG A 238 7.82 5.38 -27.65
#